data_AF-A0A2V9GBM8-F1
#
_entry.id   AF-A0A2V9GBM8-F1
#
_cell.length_a   1.000
_cell.length_b   1.000
_cell.length_c   1.000
_cell.angle_alpha   90.00
_cell.angle_beta   90.00
_cell.angle_gamma   90.00
#
_symmetry.space_group_name_H-M   'P 1'
#
loop_
_entity.id
_entity.type
_entity.pdbx_description
1 polymer ?
#
loop_
_entity_poly.entity_id
_entity_poly.type
_entity_poly.pdbx_seq_one_letter_code
_entity_poly.pdbx_strand_id
1 'polypeptide(L)'
;HLNRLTSCGVGYRSFTEQYFDSCGIFKDAVISILATIAKQERVRLSERTKAGLAIARSKGRQIGRPRLKVHSSEITRLRSSGLSLRAIGRELGISEGSVRRLASVAA
;
A
#
# COMPACT_ATOMS: atom_id res chain seq x y z
N HIS A 1 -4.06 17.54 11.92
CA HIS A 1 -4.93 17.78 13.09
C HIS A 1 -4.96 19.26 13.50
N LEU A 2 -3.82 19.94 13.66
CA LEU A 2 -3.79 21.36 14.05
C LEU A 2 -4.56 22.30 13.09
N ASN A 3 -4.38 22.18 11.77
CA ASN A 3 -5.15 23.00 10.81
C ASN A 3 -6.67 22.87 10.97
N ARG A 4 -7.15 21.70 11.40
CA ARG A 4 -8.58 21.46 11.66
C ARG A 4 -9.04 22.15 12.94
N LEU A 5 -8.22 22.15 13.98
CA LEU A 5 -8.51 22.90 15.21
C LEU A 5 -8.54 24.40 14.92
N THR A 6 -7.57 24.91 14.17
CA THR A 6 -7.53 26.30 13.75
C THR A 6 -8.74 26.69 12.91
N SER A 7 -9.21 25.84 11.97
CA SER A 7 -10.43 26.11 11.19
C SER A 7 -11.70 26.15 12.05
N CYS A 8 -11.68 25.53 13.23
CA CYS A 8 -12.77 25.56 14.20
C CYS A 8 -12.58 26.67 15.26
N GLY A 9 -11.58 27.54 15.13
CA GLY A 9 -11.28 28.59 16.10
C GLY A 9 -10.65 28.09 17.41
N VAL A 10 -10.16 26.85 17.45
CA VAL A 10 -9.56 26.23 18.64
C VAL A 10 -8.04 26.39 18.62
N GLY A 11 -7.49 26.99 19.67
CA GLY A 11 -6.05 27.05 19.92
C GLY A 11 -5.53 25.78 20.58
N TYR A 12 -4.32 25.36 20.19
CA TYR A 12 -3.58 24.27 20.82
C TYR A 12 -2.36 24.81 21.56
N ARG A 13 -2.14 24.32 22.78
CA ARG A 13 -0.95 24.60 23.59
C ARG A 13 -0.45 23.32 24.23
N SER A 14 0.83 22.99 24.04
CA SER A 14 1.47 21.92 24.80
C SER A 14 2.01 22.45 26.13
N PHE A 15 1.83 21.67 27.19
CA PHE A 15 2.42 21.94 28.51
C PHE A 15 3.77 21.25 28.70
N THR A 16 4.02 20.17 27.97
CA THR A 16 5.29 19.45 27.95
C THR A 16 6.30 20.14 27.03
N GLU A 17 5.86 20.58 25.86
CA GLU A 17 6.67 21.30 24.88
C GLU A 17 6.19 22.74 24.76
N GLN A 18 6.60 23.61 25.67
CA GLN A 18 6.08 24.99 25.76
C GLN A 18 6.25 25.83 24.49
N TYR A 19 7.22 25.48 23.63
CA TYR A 19 7.43 26.13 22.33
C TYR A 19 6.38 25.77 21.28
N PHE A 20 5.55 24.75 21.53
CA PHE A 20 4.42 24.36 20.69
C PHE A 20 3.12 24.97 21.20
N ASP A 21 3.00 26.27 20.94
CA ASP A 21 1.82 27.07 21.24
C ASP A 21 1.29 27.74 19.97
N SER A 22 0.02 27.49 19.66
CA SER A 22 -0.70 28.08 18.52
C SER A 22 -1.70 29.17 18.93
N CYS A 23 -1.67 29.59 20.19
CA CYS A 23 -2.52 30.65 20.74
C CYS A 23 -1.91 32.06 20.55
N GLY A 24 -0.62 32.17 20.25
CA GLY A 24 0.11 33.44 20.10
C GLY A 24 0.29 33.91 18.65
N ILE A 25 0.94 35.06 18.49
CA ILE A 25 1.27 35.68 17.17
C ILE A 25 2.12 34.78 16.25
N PHE A 26 2.81 33.78 16.83
CA PHE A 26 3.71 32.88 16.11
C PHE A 26 3.05 31.57 15.65
N LYS A 27 1.73 31.44 15.81
CA LYS A 27 0.98 30.19 15.54
C LYS A 27 1.23 29.59 14.16
N ASP A 28 1.31 30.42 13.11
CA ASP A 28 1.43 29.95 11.73
C ASP A 28 2.83 29.36 11.47
N ALA A 29 3.86 29.93 12.11
CA ALA A 29 5.21 29.38 12.05
C ALA A 29 5.31 28.06 12.82
N VAL A 30 4.72 27.95 14.00
CA VAL A 30 4.68 26.70 14.79
C VAL A 30 3.98 25.58 14.00
N ILE A 31 2.81 25.87 13.43
CA ILE A 31 2.05 24.92 12.63
C ILE A 31 2.87 24.47 11.40
N SER A 32 3.54 25.42 10.74
CA SER A 32 4.38 25.12 9.57
C SER A 32 5.56 24.23 9.92
N ILE A 33 6.29 24.53 11.00
CA ILE A 33 7.40 23.70 11.48
C ILE A 33 6.92 22.28 11.78
N LEU A 34 5.84 22.13 12.56
CA LEU A 34 5.27 20.83 12.89
C LEU A 34 4.83 20.06 11.63
N ALA A 35 4.21 20.75 10.66
CA ALA A 35 3.84 20.14 9.38
C ALA A 35 5.06 19.65 8.60
N THR A 36 6.15 20.42 8.58
CA THR A 36 7.39 20.01 7.91
C THR A 36 8.05 18.81 8.58
N ILE A 37 8.13 18.79 9.92
CA ILE A 37 8.67 17.66 10.69
C ILE A 37 7.83 16.41 10.42
N ALA A 38 6.50 16.50 10.52
CA ALA A 38 5.60 15.38 10.25
C ALA A 38 5.77 14.84 8.82
N LYS A 39 5.97 15.72 7.83
CA LYS A 39 6.25 15.33 6.44
C LYS A 39 7.60 14.59 6.35
N GLN A 40 8.64 15.11 7.00
CA GLN A 40 9.97 14.49 7.02
C GLN A 40 9.94 13.10 7.67
N GLU A 41 9.25 12.95 8.81
CA GLU A 41 9.10 11.66 9.48
C GLU A 41 8.37 10.64 8.61
N ARG A 42 7.30 11.06 7.92
CA ARG A 42 6.58 10.20 6.98
C ARG A 42 7.48 9.67 5.87
N VAL A 43 8.35 10.52 5.31
CA VAL A 43 9.33 10.13 4.30
C VAL A 43 10.32 9.12 4.88
N ARG A 44 10.90 9.42 6.04
CA ARG A 44 11.87 8.56 6.74
C ARG A 44 11.28 7.19 7.08
N LEU A 45 10.03 7.11 7.52
CA LEU A 45 9.33 5.84 7.77
C LEU A 45 9.20 5.03 6.49
N SER A 46 8.78 5.66 5.39
CA SER A 46 8.66 5.00 4.08
C SER A 46 10.01 4.44 3.59
N GLU A 47 11.08 5.22 3.74
CA GLU A 47 12.44 4.79 3.39
C GLU A 47 12.88 3.56 4.18
N ARG A 48 12.63 3.54 5.50
CA ARG A 48 12.93 2.38 6.35
C ARG A 48 12.14 1.14 5.92
N THR A 49 10.85 1.28 5.60
CA THR A 49 10.05 0.18 5.08
C THR A 49 10.62 -0.34 3.76
N LYS A 50 10.96 0.55 2.81
CA LYS A 50 11.54 0.17 1.52
C LYS A 50 12.88 -0.56 1.69
N ALA A 51 13.75 -0.09 2.58
CA ALA A 51 15.00 -0.74 2.90
C ALA A 51 14.77 -2.15 3.48
N GLY A 52 13.83 -2.31 4.40
CA GLY A 52 13.45 -3.63 4.94
C GLY A 52 12.92 -4.58 3.87
N LEU A 53 12.07 -4.09 2.96
CA LEU A 53 11.57 -4.88 1.83
C LEU A 53 12.69 -5.28 0.86
N ALA A 54 13.67 -4.40 0.62
CA ALA A 54 14.83 -4.70 -0.23
C ALA A 54 15.67 -5.84 0.37
N ILE A 55 15.93 -5.81 1.68
CA ILE A 55 16.65 -6.88 2.40
C ILE A 55 15.84 -8.20 2.35
N ALA A 56 14.52 -8.14 2.54
CA ALA A 56 13.69 -9.34 2.44
C ALA A 56 13.72 -9.96 1.02
N ARG A 57 13.69 -9.12 -0.03
CA ARG A 57 13.84 -9.58 -1.41
C ARG A 57 15.21 -10.19 -1.68
N SER A 58 16.30 -9.59 -1.19
CA SER A 58 17.65 -10.14 -1.39
C SER A 58 17.85 -11.49 -0.70
N LYS A 59 17.12 -11.73 0.39
CA LYS A 59 17.04 -13.04 1.06
C LYS A 59 16.08 -14.04 0.38
N GLY A 60 15.57 -13.71 -0.81
CA GLY A 60 14.69 -14.60 -1.59
C GLY A 60 13.24 -14.67 -1.09
N ARG A 61 12.84 -13.82 -0.13
CA ARG A 61 11.46 -13.81 0.36
C ARG A 61 10.52 -13.26 -0.73
N GLN A 62 9.49 -14.03 -1.09
CA GLN A 62 8.41 -13.53 -1.93
C GLN A 62 7.57 -12.52 -1.14
N ILE A 63 7.47 -11.30 -1.66
CA ILE A 63 6.71 -10.20 -1.07
C ILE A 63 5.47 -9.95 -1.93
N GLY A 64 4.33 -9.69 -1.28
CA GLY A 64 3.06 -9.42 -1.94
C GLY A 64 2.12 -10.62 -1.87
N ARG A 65 1.04 -10.57 -2.66
CA ARG A 65 0.04 -11.64 -2.68
C ARG A 65 0.65 -12.93 -3.23
N PRO A 66 0.51 -14.08 -2.53
CA PRO A 66 0.94 -15.37 -3.07
C PRO A 66 0.32 -15.65 -4.44
N ARG A 67 1.12 -16.25 -5.33
CA ARG A 67 0.63 -16.66 -6.65
C ARG A 67 -0.40 -17.77 -6.51
N LEU A 68 -1.39 -17.79 -7.40
CA LEU A 68 -2.32 -18.90 -7.50
C LEU A 68 -1.54 -20.18 -7.84
N LYS A 69 -1.87 -21.28 -7.17
CA LYS A 69 -1.29 -22.61 -7.42
C LYS A 69 -2.00 -23.30 -8.57
N VAL A 70 -2.04 -22.65 -9.74
CA VAL A 70 -2.66 -23.19 -10.96
C VAL A 70 -1.62 -23.13 -12.06
N HIS A 71 -1.35 -24.27 -12.68
CA HIS A 71 -0.38 -24.36 -13.77
C HIS A 71 -1.03 -23.96 -15.09
N SER A 72 -0.32 -23.15 -15.88
CA SER A 72 -0.78 -22.75 -17.21
C SER A 72 -1.01 -23.95 -18.14
N SER A 73 -0.21 -25.00 -18.02
CA SER A 73 -0.34 -26.24 -18.80
C SER A 73 -1.70 -26.91 -18.62
N GLU A 74 -2.26 -26.89 -17.40
CA GLU A 74 -3.57 -27.46 -17.11
C GLU A 74 -4.68 -26.63 -17.76
N ILE A 75 -4.55 -25.30 -17.75
CA ILE A 75 -5.46 -24.40 -18.46
C ILE A 75 -5.41 -24.66 -19.96
N THR A 76 -4.23 -24.82 -20.55
CA THR A 76 -4.07 -25.14 -21.98
C THR A 76 -4.68 -26.49 -22.33
N ARG A 77 -4.49 -27.51 -21.48
CA ARG A 77 -5.10 -28.84 -21.66
C ARG A 77 -6.63 -28.75 -21.66
N LEU A 78 -7.22 -28.10 -20.66
CA LEU A 78 -8.68 -27.91 -20.57
C LEU A 78 -9.22 -27.05 -21.73
N ARG A 79 -8.39 -26.13 -22.24
CA ARG A 79 -8.75 -25.34 -23.41
C ARG A 79 -8.75 -26.18 -24.69
N SER A 80 -7.77 -27.05 -24.87
CA SER A 80 -7.71 -27.98 -26.00
C SER A 80 -8.83 -29.01 -26.01
N SER A 81 -9.37 -29.37 -24.84
CA SER A 81 -10.57 -30.22 -24.73
C SER A 81 -11.88 -29.45 -24.96
N GLY A 82 -11.82 -28.18 -25.38
CA GLY A 82 -12.98 -27.39 -25.83
C GLY A 82 -13.69 -26.60 -24.74
N LEU A 83 -13.22 -26.59 -23.48
CA LEU A 83 -13.88 -25.84 -22.41
C LEU A 83 -13.75 -24.32 -22.61
N SER A 84 -14.80 -23.59 -22.26
CA SER A 84 -14.76 -22.12 -22.17
C SER A 84 -13.94 -21.64 -20.97
N LEU A 85 -13.35 -20.44 -21.05
CA LEU A 85 -12.55 -19.87 -19.95
C LEU A 85 -13.33 -19.80 -18.62
N ARG A 86 -14.64 -19.56 -18.70
CA ARG A 86 -15.52 -19.50 -17.52
C ARG A 86 -15.76 -20.89 -16.92
N ALA A 87 -15.90 -21.92 -17.75
CA ALA A 87 -16.02 -23.31 -17.29
C ALA A 87 -14.72 -23.77 -16.61
N ILE A 88 -13.57 -23.48 -17.23
CA ILE A 88 -12.23 -23.76 -16.67
C ILE A 88 -12.06 -23.09 -15.30
N GLY A 89 -12.52 -21.83 -15.15
CA GLY A 89 -12.45 -21.13 -13.87
C GLY A 89 -13.27 -21.81 -12.78
N ARG A 90 -14.47 -22.30 -13.10
CA ARG A 90 -15.29 -23.07 -12.13
C ARG A 90 -14.61 -24.37 -11.73
N GLU A 91 -14.04 -25.08 -12.69
CA GLU A 91 -13.36 -26.36 -12.46
C GLU A 91 -12.11 -26.19 -11.59
N LEU A 92 -11.32 -25.15 -11.84
CA LEU A 92 -10.08 -24.85 -11.12
C LEU A 92 -10.30 -23.98 -9.86
N GLY A 93 -11.55 -23.61 -9.54
CA GLY A 93 -11.87 -22.77 -8.38
C GLY A 93 -11.29 -21.35 -8.44
N ILE A 94 -11.03 -20.81 -9.63
CA ILE A 94 -10.47 -19.47 -9.83
C ILE A 94 -11.35 -18.59 -10.72
N SER A 95 -11.22 -17.27 -10.59
CA SER A 95 -11.99 -16.35 -11.42
C SER A 95 -11.61 -16.45 -12.90
N GLU A 96 -12.57 -16.23 -13.80
CA GLU A 96 -12.32 -16.20 -15.25
C GLU A 96 -11.18 -15.23 -15.62
N GLY A 97 -11.10 -14.07 -14.96
CA GLY A 97 -10.01 -13.12 -15.16
C GLY A 97 -8.62 -13.69 -14.79
N SER A 98 -8.55 -14.58 -13.79
CA SER A 98 -7.32 -15.29 -13.44
C SER A 98 -6.96 -16.35 -14.49
N VAL A 99 -7.96 -17.08 -15.00
CA VAL A 99 -7.76 -18.04 -16.11
C VAL A 99 -7.23 -17.33 -17.35
N ARG A 100 -7.88 -16.22 -17.74
CA ARG A 100 -7.49 -15.42 -18.92
C ARG A 100 -6.06 -14.89 -18.79
N ARG A 101 -5.69 -14.34 -17.63
CA ARG A 101 -4.33 -13.85 -17.35
C ARG A 101 -3.29 -14.98 -17.41
N LEU A 102 -3.62 -16.17 -16.91
CA LEU A 102 -2.69 -17.31 -16.92
C LEU A 102 -2.57 -17.92 -18.33
N ALA A 103 -3.65 -17.94 -19.11
CA ALA A 103 -3.66 -18.41 -20.48
C ALA A 103 -2.83 -17.51 -21.41
N SER A 104 -2.87 -16.17 -21.22
CA SER A 104 -2.09 -15.23 -22.04
C SER A 104 -0.58 -15.26 -21.76
N VAL A 105 -0.15 -15.80 -20.62
CA VAL A 105 1.28 -15.96 -20.26
C VAL A 105 1.87 -17.25 -20.85
N ALA A 106 1.01 -18.17 -21.29
CA ALA A 106 1.39 -19.48 -21.82
C ALA A 106 1.46 -19.53 -23.36
N ALA A 107 0.98 -18.47 -24.03
CA ALA A 107 1.14 -18.25 -25.46
C ALA A 107 2.47 -17.53 -25.71
#